data_AF-A0A2V7EH77-F1
#
_entry.id   AF-A0A2V7EH77-F1
#
_cell.length_a   1.000
_cell.length_b   1.000
_cell.length_c   1.000
_cell.angle_alpha   90.00
_cell.angle_beta   90.00
_cell.angle_gamma   90.00
#
_symmetry.space_group_name_H-M   'P 1'
#
loop_
_entity.id
_entity.type
_entity.pdbx_description
1 polymer ?
#
loop_
_entity_poly.entity_id
_entity_poly.type
_entity_poly.pdbx_seq_one_letter_code
_entity_poly.pdbx_strand_id
1 'polypeptide(L)'
;MGFEQYHEPPSELSAKTRTFARMITSLIEEAEAIAWYEQRLSLEKDREARAIMRNAQHEEFKHFGMDLEFLLRRSPKWREVLQDILFKRGDIVEHGEEAEEDTAD
;
A
#
# COMPACT_ATOMS: atom_id res chain seq x y z
N MET A 1 -13.56 -12.98 -12.56
CA MET A 1 -14.36 -12.14 -11.64
C MET A 1 -13.87 -10.72 -11.84
N GLY A 2 -14.77 -9.78 -12.14
CA GLY A 2 -14.38 -8.40 -12.38
C GLY A 2 -13.94 -7.73 -11.09
N PHE A 3 -12.97 -6.84 -11.17
CA PHE A 3 -12.55 -6.01 -10.05
C PHE A 3 -13.67 -4.99 -9.76
N GLU A 4 -14.43 -5.19 -8.68
CA GLU A 4 -15.39 -4.21 -8.20
C GLU A 4 -14.70 -3.23 -7.26
N GLN A 5 -14.44 -2.01 -7.75
CA GLN A 5 -13.74 -0.97 -6.98
C GLN A 5 -14.51 -0.47 -5.75
N TYR A 6 -15.84 -0.57 -5.75
CA TYR A 6 -16.69 0.00 -4.70
C TYR A 6 -17.58 -1.07 -4.09
N HIS A 7 -17.68 -1.05 -2.76
CA HIS A 7 -18.64 -1.88 -2.01
C HIS A 7 -20.00 -1.21 -1.82
N GLU A 8 -20.11 0.08 -2.11
CA GLU A 8 -21.32 0.89 -1.98
C GLU A 8 -21.65 1.57 -3.31
N PRO A 9 -22.92 1.97 -3.56
CA PRO A 9 -23.32 2.65 -4.79
C PRO A 9 -22.45 3.88 -5.10
N PRO A 10 -21.71 3.92 -6.23
CA PRO A 10 -20.77 5.01 -6.50
C PRO A 10 -21.41 6.40 -6.59
N SER A 11 -22.71 6.47 -6.89
CA SER A 11 -23.50 7.70 -6.91
C SER A 11 -23.76 8.30 -5.53
N GLU A 12 -23.68 7.50 -4.47
CA GLU A 12 -23.89 7.92 -3.08
C GLU A 12 -22.57 8.34 -2.40
N LEU A 13 -21.43 8.01 -3.01
CA LEU A 13 -20.12 8.35 -2.49
C LEU A 13 -19.71 9.78 -2.85
N SER A 14 -19.20 10.51 -1.86
CA SER A 14 -18.61 11.83 -2.07
C SER A 14 -17.41 11.78 -3.04
N ALA A 15 -17.11 12.89 -3.71
CA ALA A 15 -15.93 13.00 -4.57
C ALA A 15 -14.61 12.71 -3.80
N LYS A 16 -14.55 13.11 -2.52
CA LYS A 16 -13.42 12.80 -1.63
C LYS A 16 -13.29 11.29 -1.42
N THR A 17 -14.39 10.61 -1.07
CA THR A 17 -14.40 9.16 -0.85
C THR A 17 -14.03 8.39 -2.11
N ARG A 18 -14.55 8.80 -3.27
CA ARG A 18 -14.18 8.17 -4.55
C ARG A 18 -12.71 8.37 -4.90
N THR A 19 -12.13 9.53 -4.56
CA THR A 19 -10.69 9.76 -4.74
C THR A 19 -9.87 8.90 -3.80
N PHE A 20 -10.28 8.79 -2.53
CA PHE A 20 -9.66 7.88 -1.57
C PHE A 20 -9.69 6.42 -2.07
N ALA A 21 -10.85 5.94 -2.53
CA ALA A 21 -11.00 4.60 -3.09
C ALA A 21 -10.06 4.35 -4.28
N ARG A 22 -9.90 5.31 -5.20
CA ARG A 22 -8.93 5.21 -6.30
C ARG A 22 -7.51 5.02 -5.81
N MET A 23 -7.08 5.84 -4.86
CA MET A 23 -5.71 5.77 -4.35
C MET A 23 -5.46 4.50 -3.54
N ILE A 24 -6.47 3.98 -2.82
CA ILE A 24 -6.38 2.67 -2.17
C ILE A 24 -6.28 1.55 -3.21
N THR A 25 -7.09 1.58 -4.27
CA THR A 25 -6.99 0.62 -5.38
C THR A 25 -5.58 0.62 -5.98
N SER A 26 -5.02 1.79 -6.30
CA SER A 26 -3.66 1.89 -6.84
C SER A 26 -2.63 1.32 -5.88
N LEU A 27 -2.68 1.68 -4.58
CA LEU A 27 -1.79 1.12 -3.57
C LEU A 27 -1.86 -0.43 -3.49
N ILE A 28 -3.06 -1.01 -3.62
CA ILE A 28 -3.28 -2.46 -3.64
C ILE A 28 -2.65 -3.08 -4.89
N GLU A 29 -2.90 -2.50 -6.07
CA GLU A 29 -2.34 -2.97 -7.35
C GLU A 29 -0.80 -2.98 -7.31
N GLU A 30 -0.17 -1.96 -6.73
CA GLU A 30 1.29 -1.92 -6.57
C GLU A 30 1.79 -3.01 -5.63
N ALA A 31 1.09 -3.26 -4.50
CA ALA A 31 1.43 -4.35 -3.59
C ALA A 31 1.28 -5.74 -4.23
N GLU A 32 0.25 -5.93 -5.05
CA GLU A 32 0.06 -7.17 -5.82
C GLU A 32 1.17 -7.36 -6.87
N ALA A 33 1.52 -6.30 -7.61
CA ALA A 33 2.60 -6.33 -8.58
C ALA A 33 3.95 -6.68 -7.94
N ILE A 34 4.26 -6.06 -6.79
CA ILE A 34 5.44 -6.38 -5.96
C ILE A 34 5.46 -7.87 -5.62
N ALA A 35 4.35 -8.41 -5.11
CA ALA A 35 4.24 -9.79 -4.70
C ALA A 35 4.39 -10.75 -5.89
N TRP A 36 3.80 -10.43 -7.04
CA TRP A 36 3.93 -11.25 -8.25
C TRP A 36 5.35 -11.27 -8.78
N TYR A 37 6.03 -10.11 -8.82
CA TYR A 37 7.43 -10.07 -9.24
C TYR A 37 8.33 -10.83 -8.27
N GLU A 38 8.10 -10.77 -6.97
CA GLU A 38 8.88 -11.52 -5.98
C GLU A 38 8.79 -13.03 -6.26
N GLN A 39 7.57 -13.53 -6.47
CA GLN A 39 7.33 -14.94 -6.82
C GLN A 39 8.04 -15.32 -8.13
N ARG A 40 7.88 -14.51 -9.19
CA ARG A 40 8.50 -14.78 -10.50
C ARG A 40 10.03 -14.76 -10.41
N LEU A 41 10.61 -13.77 -9.73
CA LEU A 41 12.06 -13.64 -9.54
C LEU A 41 12.69 -14.80 -8.77
N SER A 42 11.91 -15.48 -7.92
CA SER A 42 12.35 -16.67 -7.18
C SER A 42 12.54 -17.90 -8.06
N LEU A 43 11.83 -18.00 -9.19
CA LEU A 43 11.84 -19.18 -10.08
C LEU A 43 12.46 -18.93 -11.45
N GLU A 44 12.48 -17.68 -11.93
CA GLU A 44 12.96 -17.35 -13.27
C GLU A 44 14.45 -17.67 -13.44
N LYS A 45 14.78 -18.29 -14.57
CA LYS A 45 16.13 -18.72 -14.92
C LYS A 45 16.75 -17.85 -16.01
N ASP A 46 15.94 -17.27 -16.89
CA ASP A 46 16.41 -16.39 -17.93
C ASP A 46 16.94 -15.06 -17.33
N ARG A 47 18.18 -14.71 -17.68
CA ARG A 47 18.86 -13.57 -17.06
C ARG A 47 18.26 -12.23 -17.50
N GLU A 48 17.79 -12.13 -18.73
CA GLU A 48 17.22 -10.91 -19.27
C GLU A 48 15.82 -10.68 -18.67
N ALA A 49 14.99 -11.71 -18.64
CA ALA A 49 13.67 -11.66 -17.99
C ALA A 49 13.78 -11.27 -16.50
N ARG A 50 14.74 -11.84 -15.76
CA ARG A 50 14.98 -11.46 -14.36
C ARG A 50 15.39 -10.00 -14.21
N ALA A 51 16.22 -9.48 -15.11
CA ALA A 51 16.66 -8.09 -15.05
C ALA A 51 15.47 -7.14 -15.28
N ILE A 52 14.62 -7.44 -16.26
CA ILE A 52 13.40 -6.67 -16.55
C ILE A 52 12.46 -6.70 -15.34
N MET A 53 12.15 -7.88 -14.80
CA MET A 53 11.24 -8.02 -13.67
C MET A 53 11.76 -7.33 -12.40
N ARG A 54 13.07 -7.39 -12.14
CA ARG A 54 13.67 -6.68 -11.00
C ARG A 54 13.59 -5.17 -11.17
N ASN A 55 13.79 -4.66 -12.39
CA ASN A 55 13.64 -3.23 -12.64
C ASN A 55 12.18 -2.79 -12.43
N ALA A 56 11.23 -3.54 -13.01
CA ALA A 56 9.81 -3.26 -12.84
C ALA A 56 9.38 -3.29 -11.36
N GLN A 57 9.75 -4.34 -10.61
CA GLN A 57 9.44 -4.45 -9.17
C GLN A 57 9.94 -3.25 -8.36
N HIS A 58 11.15 -2.75 -8.66
CA HIS A 58 11.71 -1.61 -7.96
C HIS A 58 10.93 -0.31 -8.25
N GLU A 59 10.39 -0.16 -9.47
CA GLU A 59 9.50 0.96 -9.78
C GLU A 59 8.19 0.90 -8.99
N GLU A 60 7.65 -0.29 -8.74
CA GLU A 60 6.42 -0.42 -7.94
C GLU A 60 6.62 -0.07 -6.47
N PHE A 61 7.81 -0.28 -5.89
CA PHE A 61 8.11 0.23 -4.54
C PHE A 61 7.96 1.76 -4.45
N LYS A 62 8.38 2.46 -5.51
CA LYS A 62 8.25 3.92 -5.62
C LYS A 62 6.78 4.31 -5.76
N HIS A 63 6.02 3.64 -6.62
CA HIS A 63 4.59 3.92 -6.80
C HIS A 63 3.80 3.66 -5.51
N PHE A 64 4.02 2.52 -4.85
CA PHE A 64 3.45 2.20 -3.54
C PHE A 64 3.71 3.31 -2.51
N GLY A 65 4.97 3.76 -2.40
CA GLY A 65 5.33 4.83 -1.46
C GLY A 65 4.64 6.17 -1.77
N MET A 66 4.49 6.51 -3.05
CA MET A 66 3.81 7.74 -3.48
C MET A 66 2.30 7.71 -3.14
N ASP A 67 1.65 6.57 -3.38
CA ASP A 67 0.22 6.39 -3.11
C ASP A 67 -0.05 6.40 -1.59
N LEU A 68 0.77 5.69 -0.82
CA LEU A 68 0.69 5.68 0.64
C LEU A 68 0.84 7.08 1.21
N GLU A 69 1.86 7.85 0.81
CA GLU A 69 2.06 9.21 1.33
C GLU A 69 0.88 10.14 0.98
N PHE A 70 0.27 10.00 -0.19
CA PHE A 70 -0.94 10.76 -0.51
C PHE A 70 -2.07 10.45 0.48
N LEU A 71 -2.28 9.16 0.79
CA LEU A 71 -3.30 8.72 1.73
C LEU A 71 -3.03 9.23 3.16
N LEU A 72 -1.79 9.15 3.64
CA LEU A 72 -1.41 9.65 4.96
C LEU A 72 -1.62 11.16 5.10
N ARG A 73 -1.36 11.95 4.04
CA ARG A 73 -1.68 13.39 4.04
C ARG A 73 -3.17 13.70 4.13
N ARG A 74 -4.04 12.76 3.77
CA ARG A 74 -5.51 12.92 3.74
C ARG A 74 -6.21 12.27 4.94
N SER A 75 -5.49 11.45 5.70
CA SER A 75 -5.98 10.71 6.86
C SER A 75 -5.06 10.94 8.07
N PRO A 76 -5.25 12.05 8.84
CA PRO A 76 -4.36 12.42 9.94
C PRO A 76 -4.16 11.31 10.97
N LYS A 77 -5.22 10.61 11.35
CA LYS A 77 -5.17 9.49 12.30
C LYS A 77 -4.32 8.32 11.79
N TRP A 78 -4.46 7.98 10.52
CA TRP A 78 -3.64 6.93 9.90
C TRP A 78 -2.17 7.34 9.86
N ARG A 79 -1.88 8.61 9.58
CA ARG A 79 -0.52 9.15 9.63
C ARG A 79 0.10 9.02 11.01
N GLU A 80 -0.64 9.39 12.05
CA GLU A 80 -0.22 9.31 13.45
C GLU A 80 0.15 7.87 13.82
N VAL A 81 -0.76 6.92 13.60
CA VAL A 81 -0.53 5.48 13.82
C VAL A 81 0.74 4.97 13.11
N LEU A 82 0.93 5.33 11.83
CA LEU A 82 2.11 4.86 11.10
C LEU A 82 3.42 5.53 11.52
N GLN A 83 3.38 6.75 12.05
CA GLN A 83 4.58 7.37 12.62
C GLN A 83 5.07 6.61 13.86
N ASP A 84 4.15 5.95 14.56
CA ASP A 84 4.51 5.14 15.72
C ASP A 84 4.97 3.72 15.41
N ILE A 85 4.71 3.23 14.19
CA ILE A 85 5.10 1.89 13.76
C ILE A 85 6.35 1.92 12.86
N LEU A 86 6.43 2.86 11.92
CA LEU A 86 7.42 2.84 10.85
C LEU A 86 8.79 3.32 11.31
N PHE A 87 9.85 2.68 10.79
CA PHE A 87 11.25 3.05 10.99
C PHE A 87 11.76 2.98 12.44
N LYS A 88 11.01 2.31 13.33
CA LYS A 88 11.46 1.99 14.69
C LYS A 88 12.12 0.61 14.74
N ARG A 89 12.99 0.40 15.73
CA ARG A 89 13.58 -0.91 16.05
C ARG A 89 12.79 -1.52 17.21
N GLY A 90 12.62 -2.83 17.24
CA GLY A 90 11.87 -3.51 18.30
C GLY A 90 10.79 -4.39 17.71
N ASP A 91 9.85 -4.80 18.55
CA ASP A 91 8.71 -5.60 18.12
C ASP A 91 7.68 -4.72 17.39
N ILE A 92 7.19 -5.18 16.23
CA ILE A 92 6.25 -4.41 15.41
C ILE A 92 4.84 -4.46 15.99
N VAL A 93 4.47 -5.56 16.65
CA VAL A 93 3.16 -5.72 17.29
C VAL A 93 3.09 -4.82 18.51
N GLU A 94 4.13 -4.79 19.36
CA GLU A 94 4.20 -3.87 20.51
C GLU A 94 4.04 -2.40 20.07
N HIS A 95 4.80 -1.94 19.07
CA HIS A 95 4.63 -0.58 18.55
C HIS A 95 3.24 -0.31 17.95
N GLY A 96 2.61 -1.35 17.38
CA GLY A 96 1.26 -1.25 16.82
C GLY A 96 0.20 -1.09 17.90
N GLU A 97 0.31 -1.85 18.99
CA GLU A 97 -0.56 -1.75 20.17
C GLU A 97 -0.40 -0.38 20.85
N GLU A 98 0.84 0.07 21.07
CA GLU A 98 1.12 1.41 21.60
C GLU A 98 0.52 2.52 20.71
N ALA A 99 0.69 2.41 19.39
CA ALA A 99 0.13 3.37 18.43
C ALA A 99 -1.41 3.39 18.44
N GLU A 100 -2.06 2.24 18.63
CA GLU A 100 -3.52 2.16 18.76
C GLU A 100 -3.99 2.82 20.06
N GLU A 101 -3.33 2.55 21.19
CA GLU A 101 -3.65 3.14 22.50
C GLU A 101 -3.48 4.66 22.50
N ASP A 102 -2.36 5.16 22.00
CA ASP A 102 -2.05 6.60 21.94
C ASP A 102 -3.00 7.36 21.00
N THR A 103 -3.59 6.64 20.05
CA THR A 103 -4.56 7.18 19.11
C THR A 103 -5.99 6.73 19.41
N ALA A 104 -6.29 6.16 20.58
CA ALA A 104 -7.67 5.99 21.00
C ALA A 104 -8.24 7.37 21.42
N ASP A 105 -9.22 7.90 20.67
CA ASP A 105 -9.99 9.09 21.05
C ASP A 105 -10.98 8.78 22.19
#